data_AF-A0A369TF61-F1
#
_entry.id   AF-A0A369TF61-F1
#
_cell.length_a   1.000
_cell.length_b   1.000
_cell.length_c   1.000
_cell.angle_alpha   90.00
_cell.angle_beta   90.00
_cell.angle_gamma   90.00
#
_symmetry.space_group_name_H-M   'P 1'
#
loop_
_entity.id
_entity.type
_entity.pdbx_description
1 polymer ?
#
loop_
_entity_poly.entity_id
_entity_poly.type
_entity_poly.pdbx_seq_one_letter_code
_entity_poly.pdbx_strand_id
1 'polypeptide(L)'
;MTVATICTTETAFPKTPAVKPISRVAGWLHALGHYMECRALQRQRAKALRQARRELRGLSDETLSDIGLRRGEVSTVIQGMLGPVEFWCPGQR
;
A
#
# COMPACT_ATOMS: atom_id res chain seq x y z
N MET A 1 35.62 -15.84 -1.42
CA MET A 1 34.68 -14.80 -1.92
C MET A 1 33.34 -15.03 -1.24
N THR A 2 33.11 -14.37 -0.11
CA THR A 2 31.91 -14.49 0.71
C THR A 2 30.98 -13.34 0.38
N VAL A 3 29.92 -13.61 -0.37
CA VAL A 3 28.86 -12.64 -0.64
C VAL A 3 27.88 -12.75 0.53
N ALA A 4 27.90 -11.77 1.44
CA ALA A 4 26.92 -11.68 2.51
C ALA A 4 25.59 -11.23 1.91
N THR A 5 24.64 -12.15 1.90
CA THR A 5 23.23 -11.98 1.62
C THR A 5 22.65 -10.83 2.47
N ILE A 6 22.30 -9.73 1.82
CA ILE A 6 21.50 -8.67 2.44
C ILE A 6 20.04 -9.14 2.36
N CYS A 7 19.61 -9.88 3.38
CA CYS A 7 18.23 -10.34 3.51
C CYS A 7 17.39 -9.27 4.22
N THR A 8 16.36 -8.83 3.50
CA THR A 8 15.04 -8.46 4.03
C THR A 8 14.98 -7.17 4.84
N THR A 9 14.58 -6.11 4.15
CA THR A 9 13.93 -4.95 4.76
C THR A 9 12.62 -5.40 5.40
N GLU A 10 12.68 -5.75 6.68
CA GLU A 10 11.54 -5.80 7.58
C GLU A 10 11.00 -4.36 7.68
N THR A 11 10.07 -3.98 6.81
CA THR A 11 9.20 -2.82 7.05
C THR A 11 8.17 -3.18 8.11
N ALA A 12 8.65 -3.62 9.28
CA ALA A 12 7.86 -3.63 10.49
C ALA A 12 7.66 -2.16 10.88
N PHE A 13 6.55 -1.58 10.44
CA PHE A 13 6.08 -0.30 10.96
C PHE A 13 6.19 -0.36 12.49
N PRO A 14 6.90 0.58 13.14
CA PRO A 14 7.01 0.56 14.59
C PRO A 14 5.60 0.71 15.14
N LYS A 15 5.07 -0.38 15.71
CA LYS A 15 3.84 -0.36 16.47
C LYS A 15 4.13 0.51 17.68
N THR A 16 3.81 1.80 17.58
CA THR A 16 3.99 2.74 18.68
C THR A 16 3.32 2.14 19.91
N PRO A 17 4.04 2.05 21.04
CA PRO A 17 3.43 1.53 22.26
C PRO A 17 2.21 2.40 22.58
N ALA A 18 1.09 1.76 22.96
CA ALA A 18 -0.15 2.45 23.24
C ALA A 18 0.00 3.34 24.47
N VAL A 19 0.45 4.58 24.28
CA VAL A 19 0.54 5.58 25.35
C VAL A 19 -0.85 6.20 25.53
N LYS A 20 -1.39 6.14 26.75
CA LYS A 20 -2.65 6.82 27.07
C LYS A 20 -2.43 8.33 26.98
N PRO A 21 -3.27 9.08 26.23
CA PRO A 21 -3.07 10.51 26.10
C PRO A 21 -3.28 11.21 27.43
N ILE A 22 -2.33 12.08 27.80
CA ILE A 22 -2.35 12.85 29.05
C ILE A 22 -3.54 13.83 29.09
N SER A 23 -4.06 14.21 27.91
CA SER A 23 -5.21 15.11 27.78
C SER A 23 -6.09 14.77 26.57
N ARG A 24 -7.33 15.26 26.56
CA ARG A 24 -8.26 15.11 25.41
C ARG A 24 -7.69 15.74 24.13
N VAL A 25 -7.01 16.88 24.24
CA VAL A 25 -6.37 17.55 23.10
C VAL A 25 -5.21 16.73 22.56
N ALA A 26 -4.38 16.15 23.44
CA ALA A 26 -3.29 15.25 23.02
C ALA A 26 -3.84 14.01 22.30
N GLY A 27 -4.93 13.42 22.81
CA GLY A 27 -5.60 12.30 22.16
C GLY A 27 -6.17 12.68 20.78
N TRP A 28 -6.80 13.85 20.68
CA TRP A 28 -7.35 14.35 19.42
C TRP A 28 -6.26 14.63 18.38
N LEU A 29 -5.14 15.27 18.76
CA LEU A 29 -4.01 15.53 17.85
C LEU A 29 -3.37 14.23 17.35
N HIS A 30 -3.23 13.23 18.22
CA HIS A 30 -2.70 11.92 17.84
C HIS A 30 -3.64 11.20 16.85
N ALA A 31 -4.95 11.25 17.10
CA ALA A 31 -5.95 10.71 16.18
C ALA A 31 -5.95 11.43 14.82
N LEU A 32 -5.80 12.76 14.83
CA LEU A 32 -5.69 13.56 13.60
C LEU A 32 -4.41 13.20 12.82
N GLY A 33 -3.28 13.03 13.49
CA GLY A 33 -2.02 12.60 12.89
C GLY A 33 -2.17 11.27 12.15
N HIS A 34 -2.66 10.24 12.85
CA HIS A 34 -2.95 8.94 12.24
C HIS A 34 -3.93 9.03 11.08
N TYR A 35 -4.98 9.83 11.21
CA TYR A 35 -5.96 10.02 10.14
C TYR A 35 -5.32 10.62 8.88
N MET A 36 -4.46 11.62 9.04
CA MET A 36 -3.80 12.29 7.92
C MET A 36 -2.77 11.40 7.23
N GLU A 37 -1.99 10.63 8.00
CA GLU A 37 -1.07 9.61 7.46
C GLU A 37 -1.84 8.55 6.66
N CYS A 38 -2.93 8.03 7.24
CA CYS A 38 -3.81 7.09 6.57
C CYS A 38 -4.36 7.65 5.25
N ARG A 39 -4.81 8.90 5.25
CA ARG A 39 -5.33 9.57 4.06
C ARG A 39 -4.24 9.80 3.01
N ALA A 40 -3.00 10.09 3.42
CA ALA A 40 -1.86 10.23 2.51
C ALA A 40 -1.51 8.89 1.83
N LEU A 41 -1.46 7.80 2.60
CA LEU A 41 -1.22 6.46 2.09
C LEU A 41 -2.35 6.00 1.14
N GLN A 42 -3.61 6.25 1.49
CA GLN A 42 -4.75 5.98 0.61
C GLN A 42 -4.63 6.73 -0.72
N ARG A 43 -4.19 8.00 -0.70
CA ARG A 43 -3.96 8.78 -1.93
C ARG A 43 -2.82 8.21 -2.76
N GLN A 44 -1.71 7.82 -2.14
CA GLN A 44 -0.57 7.20 -2.82
C GLN A 44 -1.00 5.88 -3.50
N ARG A 45 -1.70 5.02 -2.76
CA ARG A 45 -2.28 3.79 -3.31
C ARG A 45 -3.22 4.06 -4.48
N ALA A 46 -4.13 5.03 -4.35
CA ALA A 46 -5.06 5.38 -5.42
C ALA A 46 -4.32 5.89 -6.68
N LYS A 47 -3.23 6.65 -6.51
CA LYS A 47 -2.37 7.07 -7.62
C LYS A 47 -1.67 5.87 -8.26
N ALA A 48 -1.05 4.99 -7.47
CA ALA A 48 -0.39 3.79 -7.97
C ALA A 48 -1.36 2.86 -8.72
N LEU A 49 -2.57 2.65 -8.20
CA LEU A 49 -3.63 1.89 -8.90
C LEU A 49 -3.99 2.51 -10.25
N ARG A 50 -4.17 3.83 -10.29
CA ARG A 50 -4.51 4.53 -11.55
C ARG A 50 -3.37 4.46 -12.56
N GLN A 51 -2.14 4.61 -12.11
CA GLN A 51 -0.95 4.55 -12.95
C GLN A 51 -0.76 3.14 -13.52
N ALA A 52 -0.71 2.11 -12.67
CA ALA A 52 -0.58 0.71 -13.10
C ALA A 52 -1.71 0.32 -14.08
N ARG A 53 -2.94 0.74 -13.79
CA ARG A 53 -4.09 0.49 -14.68
C ARG A 53 -3.96 1.20 -16.02
N ARG A 54 -3.42 2.41 -16.05
CA ARG A 54 -3.21 3.17 -17.28
C ARG A 54 -2.12 2.52 -18.14
N GLU A 55 -1.01 2.14 -17.52
CA GLU A 55 0.12 1.49 -18.19
C GLU A 55 -0.33 0.14 -18.79
N LEU A 56 -0.94 -0.73 -17.99
CA LEU A 56 -1.39 -2.05 -18.45
C LEU A 56 -2.53 -1.98 -19.46
N ARG A 57 -3.41 -0.98 -19.38
CA ARG A 57 -4.44 -0.77 -20.40
C ARG A 57 -3.87 -0.28 -21.72
N GLY A 58 -2.73 0.41 -21.69
CA GLY A 58 -2.05 0.92 -22.89
C GLY A 58 -1.31 -0.14 -23.68
N LEU A 59 -1.01 -1.30 -23.08
CA LEU A 59 -0.40 -2.43 -23.78
C LEU A 59 -1.39 -3.06 -24.77
N SER A 60 -0.90 -3.69 -25.84
CA SER A 60 -1.72 -4.51 -26.72
C SER A 60 -2.06 -5.84 -26.05
N ASP A 61 -3.05 -6.56 -26.58
CA ASP A 61 -3.40 -7.89 -26.06
C ASP A 61 -2.31 -8.93 -26.29
N GLU A 62 -1.51 -8.78 -27.36
CA GLU A 62 -0.31 -9.61 -27.61
C GLU A 62 0.73 -9.39 -26.50
N THR A 63 1.07 -8.14 -26.19
CA THR A 63 2.02 -7.84 -25.12
C THR A 63 1.51 -8.26 -23.74
N LEU A 64 0.20 -8.16 -23.49
CA LEU A 64 -0.40 -8.71 -22.26
C LEU A 64 -0.29 -10.24 -22.23
N SER A 65 -0.51 -10.91 -23.36
CA SER A 65 -0.39 -12.37 -23.46
C SER A 65 1.05 -12.84 -23.24
N ASP A 66 2.04 -12.10 -23.74
CA ASP A 66 3.47 -12.41 -23.54
C ASP A 66 3.88 -12.37 -22.07
N ILE A 67 3.27 -11.49 -21.27
CA ILE A 67 3.46 -11.45 -19.81
C ILE A 67 2.49 -12.35 -19.04
N GLY A 68 1.74 -13.21 -19.75
CA GLY A 68 0.82 -14.18 -19.17
C GLY A 68 -0.45 -13.58 -18.56
N LEU A 69 -0.89 -12.42 -19.01
CA LEU A 69 -2.09 -11.73 -18.51
C LEU A 69 -3.18 -11.65 -19.57
N ARG A 70 -4.43 -11.85 -19.16
CA ARG A 70 -5.61 -11.48 -19.96
C ARG A 70 -6.10 -10.09 -19.59
N ARG A 71 -6.70 -9.37 -20.53
CA ARG A 71 -7.25 -8.02 -20.29
C ARG A 71 -8.27 -7.95 -19.15
N GLY A 72 -9.07 -9.02 -18.99
CA GLY A 72 -10.02 -9.16 -17.87
C GLY A 72 -9.35 -9.31 -16.50
N GLU A 73 -8.13 -9.85 -16.45
CA GLU A 73 -7.40 -10.16 -15.21
C GLU A 73 -6.60 -8.97 -14.68
N VAL A 74 -6.28 -7.98 -15.53
CA VAL A 74 -5.50 -6.79 -15.19
C VAL A 74 -5.99 -6.12 -13.90
N SER A 75 -7.32 -5.98 -13.72
CA SER A 75 -7.86 -5.33 -12.53
C SER A 75 -7.58 -6.13 -11.25
N THR A 76 -7.72 -7.45 -11.32
CA THR A 76 -7.54 -8.37 -10.20
C THR A 76 -6.06 -8.48 -9.81
N VAL A 77 -5.17 -8.57 -10.80
CA VAL A 77 -3.73 -8.66 -10.57
C VAL A 77 -3.19 -7.38 -9.93
N ILE A 78 -3.57 -6.20 -10.45
CA ILE A 78 -3.19 -4.92 -9.85
C ILE A 78 -3.68 -4.84 -8.39
N GLN A 79 -4.91 -5.27 -8.12
CA GLN A 79 -5.45 -5.25 -6.76
C GLN A 79 -4.70 -6.20 -5.82
N GLY A 80 -4.27 -7.36 -6.31
CA GLY A 80 -3.42 -8.31 -5.58
C GLY A 80 -2.04 -7.74 -5.28
N MET A 81 -1.39 -7.10 -6.26
CA MET A 81 -0.04 -6.52 -6.09
C MET A 81 0.01 -5.39 -5.05
N LEU A 82 -1.04 -4.58 -4.92
CA LEU A 82 -1.10 -3.50 -3.94
C LEU A 82 -1.70 -3.92 -2.58
N GLY A 83 -2.15 -5.17 -2.43
CA GLY A 83 -2.72 -5.70 -1.20
C GLY A 83 -4.06 -5.07 -0.77
N PRO A 84 -4.71 -5.59 0.28
CA PRO A 84 -5.97 -5.05 0.82
C PRO A 84 -5.78 -3.65 1.43
N VAL A 85 -6.86 -2.85 1.53
CA VAL A 85 -6.79 -1.48 2.10
C VAL A 85 -6.35 -1.49 3.56
N GLU A 86 -6.72 -2.53 4.28
CA GLU A 86 -6.36 -2.79 5.68
C GLU A 86 -4.84 -2.83 5.91
N PHE A 87 -4.08 -3.27 4.91
CA PHE A 87 -2.61 -3.27 4.96
C PHE A 87 -2.04 -1.84 5.06
N TRP A 88 -2.70 -0.86 4.44
CA TRP A 88 -2.25 0.53 4.39
C TRP A 88 -2.79 1.38 5.54
N CYS A 89 -3.83 0.92 6.22
CA CYS A 89 -4.44 1.57 7.38
C CYS A 89 -4.90 0.52 8.40
N PRO A 90 -3.98 -0.03 9.20
CA PRO A 90 -4.35 -0.91 10.29
C PRO A 90 -5.16 -0.11 11.33
N GLY A 91 -6.47 -0.37 11.44
CA GLY A 91 -7.32 0.26 12.46
C GLY A 91 -8.69 0.78 12.01
N GLN A 92 -9.06 0.68 10.72
CA GLN A 92 -10.43 0.96 10.26
C GLN A 92 -11.33 -0.29 10.28
N ARG A 93 -11.62 -0.84 11.47
CA ARG A 93 -12.74 -1.78 11.66
C ARG A 93 -13.83 -1.14 12.50
#